data_AF-A0A5J6SK49-F1
#
_entry.id   AF-A0A5J6SK49-F1
#
_cell.length_a   1.000
_cell.length_b   1.000
_cell.length_c   1.000
_cell.angle_alpha   90.00
_cell.angle_beta   90.00
_cell.angle_gamma   90.00
#
_symmetry.space_group_name_H-M   'P 1'
#
loop_
_entity.id
_entity.type
_entity.pdbx_description
1 polymer ?
#
loop_
_entity_poly.entity_id
_entity_poly.type
_entity_poly.pdbx_seq_one_letter_code
_entity_poly.pdbx_strand_id
1 'polypeptide(L)'
;MRKTTSLAGTMLATALLLGACGSNPNADNNGTENTSTTTDSGMTNGTDTSDSTTTGSGSSVTLGDDGTSMKQNMDELDYAEFELEVDYGKNKEYELEIEQDNGIVEAKLEDELNNVNLKGQEAFDEIYPRLKKLTISKDTSKEDAIQQALDVFDLEKDYVKFDMEITFQDNTKASFEDGK
;
A
#
# COMPACT_ATOMS: atom_id res chain seq x y z
N MET A 1 13.43 38.14 -27.35
CA MET A 1 14.63 38.00 -26.50
C MET A 1 14.30 38.53 -25.11
N ARG A 2 14.04 37.64 -24.13
CA ARG A 2 13.86 38.01 -22.72
C ARG A 2 15.10 37.55 -21.94
N LYS A 3 15.64 38.41 -21.07
CA LYS A 3 16.90 38.15 -20.36
C LYS A 3 16.63 37.32 -19.12
N THR A 4 17.24 36.13 -19.03
CA THR A 4 17.27 35.30 -17.83
C THR A 4 18.44 35.72 -16.96
N THR A 5 18.18 36.16 -15.73
CA THR A 5 19.22 36.52 -14.76
C THR A 5 19.42 35.35 -13.80
N SER A 6 20.60 34.73 -13.83
CA SER A 6 20.95 33.68 -12.85
C SER A 6 21.07 34.28 -11.45
N LEU A 7 20.54 33.58 -10.44
CA LEU A 7 21.04 33.67 -9.07
C LEU A 7 21.73 32.35 -8.71
N ALA A 8 23.00 32.45 -8.31
CA ALA A 8 23.58 31.50 -7.37
C ALA A 8 22.83 31.67 -6.01
N GLY A 9 22.65 30.66 -5.17
CA GLY A 9 23.41 29.43 -5.03
C GLY A 9 24.03 29.45 -3.63
N THR A 10 23.50 28.62 -2.73
CA THR A 10 24.01 28.44 -1.36
C THR A 10 23.91 26.97 -1.00
N MET A 11 25.05 26.28 -0.99
CA MET A 11 25.18 25.02 -0.25
C MET A 11 25.09 25.33 1.25
N LEU A 12 24.28 24.57 1.97
CA LEU A 12 24.39 24.46 3.43
C LEU A 12 24.41 22.99 3.82
N ALA A 13 25.60 22.38 3.73
CA ALA A 13 25.84 21.07 4.33
C ALA A 13 25.89 21.23 5.85
N THR A 14 25.07 20.49 6.58
CA THR A 14 25.15 20.42 8.05
C THR A 14 25.04 18.96 8.48
N ALA A 15 26.20 18.30 8.57
CA ALA A 15 26.30 17.01 9.24
C ALA A 15 26.31 17.25 10.75
N LEU A 16 25.45 16.54 11.48
CA LEU A 16 25.54 16.41 12.94
C LEU A 16 25.69 14.94 13.32
N LEU A 17 26.50 14.72 14.35
CA LEU A 17 27.18 13.46 14.63
C LEU A 17 26.41 12.56 15.60
N LEU A 18 26.73 11.27 15.53
CA LEU A 18 26.18 10.20 16.36
C LEU A 18 26.59 10.30 17.84
N GLY A 19 25.70 9.83 18.72
CA GLY A 19 25.99 9.47 20.11
C GLY A 19 24.71 9.09 20.86
N ALA A 20 24.72 8.18 21.85
CA ALA A 20 25.71 7.17 22.23
C ALA A 20 24.98 6.03 22.99
N CYS A 21 25.54 4.82 23.01
CA CYS A 21 24.94 3.69 23.72
C CYS A 21 25.04 3.85 25.25
N GLY A 22 23.94 3.61 25.98
CA GLY A 22 23.87 3.66 27.44
C GLY A 22 23.47 2.31 28.04
N SER A 23 24.45 1.49 28.40
CA SER A 23 24.25 0.24 29.13
C SER A 23 24.35 0.45 30.65
N ASN A 24 23.43 -0.13 31.43
CA ASN A 24 23.46 -0.07 32.89
C ASN A 24 23.17 -1.44 33.52
N PRO A 25 24.19 -2.19 33.96
CA PRO A 25 24.03 -3.36 34.80
C PRO A 25 24.21 -3.06 36.30
N ASN A 26 23.74 -4.03 37.10
CA ASN A 26 24.15 -4.38 38.47
C ASN A 26 23.37 -3.80 39.67
N ALA A 27 22.87 -4.72 40.52
CA ALA A 27 23.14 -4.75 41.96
C ALA A 27 22.58 -6.04 42.61
N ASP A 28 23.50 -6.91 43.00
CA ASP A 28 23.34 -8.16 43.75
C ASP A 28 22.56 -8.07 45.07
N ASN A 29 22.14 -9.23 45.63
CA ASN A 29 22.61 -9.64 46.97
C ASN A 29 22.34 -11.13 47.34
N ASN A 30 23.25 -11.70 48.15
CA ASN A 30 23.31 -13.10 48.57
C ASN A 30 24.08 -13.17 49.91
N GLY A 31 23.70 -13.92 50.95
CA GLY A 31 22.57 -14.85 51.14
C GLY A 31 22.74 -15.61 52.47
N THR A 32 22.76 -16.95 52.43
CA THR A 32 23.12 -17.90 53.52
C THR A 32 21.98 -18.44 54.41
N GLU A 33 21.55 -19.68 54.08
CA GLU A 33 21.38 -20.90 54.90
C GLU A 33 21.04 -20.82 56.43
N ASN A 34 20.30 -21.75 57.07
CA ASN A 34 20.11 -23.18 56.75
C ASN A 34 18.87 -23.85 57.44
N THR A 35 18.51 -25.06 56.97
CA THR A 35 17.90 -26.20 57.69
C THR A 35 16.36 -26.36 57.79
N SER A 36 15.81 -27.15 56.85
CA SER A 36 14.89 -28.31 57.02
C SER A 36 13.48 -28.10 57.65
N THR A 37 12.36 -28.56 57.06
CA THR A 37 12.05 -29.99 56.76
C THR A 37 10.74 -30.16 55.94
N THR A 38 10.75 -30.99 54.87
CA THR A 38 9.68 -31.83 54.24
C THR A 38 8.25 -31.27 54.04
N THR A 39 7.66 -31.27 52.82
CA THR A 39 6.92 -32.41 52.16
C THR A 39 6.63 -32.01 50.70
N ASP A 40 7.22 -32.61 49.66
CA ASP A 40 6.83 -33.82 48.88
C ASP A 40 5.60 -33.67 47.93
N SER A 41 5.66 -34.37 46.77
CA SER A 41 4.81 -34.28 45.55
C SER A 41 5.01 -33.00 44.70
N GLY A 42 5.39 -33.01 43.41
CA GLY A 42 5.34 -34.06 42.36
C GLY A 42 3.96 -34.08 41.67
N MET A 43 3.79 -34.13 40.34
CA MET A 43 4.71 -34.23 39.20
C MET A 43 3.98 -33.74 37.90
N THR A 44 4.71 -33.63 36.79
CA THR A 44 4.27 -33.26 35.42
C THR A 44 3.26 -34.18 34.72
N ASN A 45 2.39 -33.60 33.86
CA ASN A 45 2.06 -33.99 32.47
C ASN A 45 0.89 -33.09 31.96
N GLY A 46 0.61 -32.90 30.66
CA GLY A 46 1.24 -33.43 29.45
C GLY A 46 0.23 -34.12 28.51
N THR A 47 0.02 -33.53 27.31
CA THR A 47 -0.60 -34.10 26.08
C THR A 47 -2.13 -34.09 25.90
N ASP A 48 -2.52 -34.23 24.62
CA ASP A 48 -3.83 -34.46 23.96
C ASP A 48 -4.54 -33.18 23.45
N THR A 49 -4.69 -32.89 22.16
CA THR A 49 -4.80 -33.67 20.89
C THR A 49 -6.13 -34.41 20.70
N SER A 50 -7.13 -33.67 20.22
CA SER A 50 -8.31 -34.04 19.38
C SER A 50 -9.05 -32.71 19.08
N ASP A 51 -9.79 -32.47 18.01
CA ASP A 51 -10.49 -33.34 17.05
C ASP A 51 -10.78 -32.59 15.72
N SER A 52 -11.32 -33.32 14.75
CA SER A 52 -12.28 -32.88 13.72
C SER A 52 -11.76 -32.44 12.35
N THR A 53 -11.72 -33.42 11.44
CA THR A 53 -11.82 -33.19 10.00
C THR A 53 -13.25 -32.74 9.65
N THR A 54 -13.41 -31.53 9.11
CA THR A 54 -14.64 -31.13 8.40
C THR A 54 -14.30 -30.64 7.01
N THR A 55 -14.73 -31.39 6.00
CA THR A 55 -14.57 -31.05 4.59
C THR A 55 -15.57 -29.96 4.21
N GLY A 56 -15.09 -28.74 4.00
CA GLY A 56 -15.88 -27.61 3.50
C GLY A 56 -15.15 -26.93 2.36
N SER A 57 -15.80 -26.81 1.20
CA SER A 57 -15.25 -26.10 0.04
C SER A 57 -15.21 -24.60 0.34
N GLY A 58 -14.07 -24.10 0.80
CA GLY A 58 -13.81 -22.68 1.04
C GLY A 58 -12.53 -22.28 0.33
N SER A 59 -12.54 -21.08 -0.29
CA SER A 59 -11.32 -20.52 -0.87
C SER A 59 -10.26 -20.40 0.22
N SER A 60 -9.11 -21.05 0.02
CA SER A 60 -7.99 -20.98 0.95
C SER A 60 -7.31 -19.63 0.81
N VAL A 61 -7.88 -18.60 1.43
CA VAL A 61 -7.18 -17.34 1.72
C VAL A 61 -6.10 -17.67 2.74
N THR A 62 -4.97 -18.12 2.19
CA THR A 62 -3.76 -18.40 2.94
C THR A 62 -3.21 -17.04 3.34
N LEU A 63 -3.39 -16.66 4.61
CA LEU A 63 -2.78 -15.46 5.17
C LEU A 63 -1.26 -15.67 5.24
N GLY A 64 -0.59 -15.32 4.16
CA GLY A 64 0.85 -15.29 4.03
C GLY A 64 1.26 -14.08 3.22
N ASP A 65 2.19 -13.31 3.77
CA ASP A 65 3.00 -12.27 3.10
C ASP A 65 2.24 -11.43 2.07
N ASP A 66 1.58 -10.38 2.55
CA ASP A 66 0.70 -9.44 1.79
C ASP A 66 1.18 -9.18 0.35
N GLY A 67 2.44 -8.74 0.19
CA GLY A 67 3.07 -8.44 -1.09
C GLY A 67 3.09 -9.60 -2.10
N THR A 68 3.22 -10.86 -1.66
CA THR A 68 3.20 -12.02 -2.57
C THR A 68 1.83 -12.17 -3.24
N SER A 69 0.74 -11.85 -2.53
CA SER A 69 -0.62 -11.92 -3.07
C SER A 69 -0.96 -10.74 -3.99
N MET A 70 -0.55 -9.52 -3.61
CA MET A 70 -0.73 -8.32 -4.43
C MET A 70 -0.01 -8.45 -5.78
N LYS A 71 1.23 -8.95 -5.77
CA LYS A 71 2.03 -9.17 -6.98
C LYS A 71 1.38 -10.18 -7.94
N GLN A 72 0.88 -11.30 -7.43
CA GLN A 72 0.19 -12.29 -8.26
C GLN A 72 -1.06 -11.73 -8.93
N ASN A 73 -1.81 -10.89 -8.21
CA ASN A 73 -2.99 -10.20 -8.72
C ASN A 73 -2.65 -9.14 -9.79
N MET A 74 -1.55 -8.40 -9.63
CA MET A 74 -1.04 -7.44 -10.62
C MET A 74 -0.56 -8.12 -11.91
N ASP A 75 0.06 -9.30 -11.81
CA ASP A 75 0.41 -10.12 -12.97
C ASP A 75 -0.83 -10.63 -13.77
N GLU A 76 -2.05 -10.51 -13.23
CA GLU A 76 -3.31 -10.77 -13.96
C GLU A 76 -3.84 -9.55 -14.76
N LEU A 77 -3.26 -8.35 -14.59
CA LEU A 77 -3.66 -7.14 -15.31
C LEU A 77 -2.78 -6.87 -16.53
N ASP A 78 -3.35 -6.20 -17.53
CA ASP A 78 -2.61 -5.63 -18.67
C ASP A 78 -1.75 -4.40 -18.28
N TYR A 79 -1.86 -3.95 -17.03
CA TYR A 79 -1.24 -2.74 -16.47
C TYR A 79 -0.13 -3.10 -15.46
N ALA A 80 0.98 -2.39 -15.52
CA ALA A 80 2.05 -2.39 -14.50
C ALA A 80 1.97 -1.17 -13.56
N GLU A 81 1.33 -0.09 -14.01
CA GLU A 81 1.12 1.16 -13.28
C GLU A 81 -0.25 1.73 -13.70
N PHE A 82 -1.03 2.23 -12.75
CA PHE A 82 -2.25 2.98 -13.00
C PHE A 82 -2.36 4.12 -11.98
N GLU A 83 -2.45 5.35 -12.47
CA GLU A 83 -2.61 6.58 -11.70
C GLU A 83 -3.87 7.31 -12.20
N LEU A 84 -4.65 7.88 -11.27
CA LEU A 84 -5.86 8.64 -11.58
C LEU A 84 -6.01 9.79 -10.56
N GLU A 85 -6.03 11.02 -11.06
CA GLU A 85 -6.21 12.26 -10.30
C GLU A 85 -7.48 12.98 -10.80
N VAL A 86 -8.43 13.27 -9.91
CA VAL A 86 -9.67 14.00 -10.25
C VAL A 86 -9.93 15.12 -9.23
N ASP A 87 -9.66 16.36 -9.64
CA ASP A 87 -9.90 17.57 -8.85
C ASP A 87 -11.31 18.13 -9.11
N TYR A 88 -12.11 18.27 -8.04
CA TYR A 88 -13.44 18.92 -8.04
C TYR A 88 -13.39 20.38 -7.57
N GLY A 89 -12.18 20.87 -7.29
CA GLY A 89 -11.88 22.20 -6.80
C GLY A 89 -12.19 22.39 -5.30
N LYS A 90 -11.58 23.43 -4.74
CA LYS A 90 -11.70 23.82 -3.31
C LYS A 90 -11.07 22.80 -2.33
N ASN A 91 -10.01 22.12 -2.76
CA ASN A 91 -9.36 21.02 -2.02
C ASN A 91 -10.37 19.88 -1.85
N LYS A 92 -10.70 19.27 -2.99
CA LYS A 92 -11.54 18.08 -3.10
C LYS A 92 -11.01 17.24 -4.25
N GLU A 93 -10.06 16.40 -3.92
CA GLU A 93 -9.35 15.54 -4.84
C GLU A 93 -9.69 14.06 -4.61
N TYR A 94 -9.73 13.31 -5.70
CA TYR A 94 -9.71 11.85 -5.69
C TYR A 94 -8.43 11.41 -6.40
N GLU A 95 -7.49 10.86 -5.66
CA GLU A 95 -6.20 10.35 -6.13
C GLU A 95 -6.14 8.86 -5.85
N LEU A 96 -5.79 8.05 -6.86
CA LEU A 96 -5.34 6.69 -6.63
C LEU A 96 -4.12 6.37 -7.49
N GLU A 97 -3.28 5.49 -6.94
CA GLU A 97 -2.03 5.06 -7.51
C GLU A 97 -1.88 3.57 -7.20
N ILE A 98 -1.52 2.77 -8.19
CA ILE A 98 -1.08 1.39 -8.00
C ILE A 98 0.04 1.08 -8.99
N GLU A 99 1.16 0.54 -8.49
CA GLU A 99 2.32 0.21 -9.30
C GLU A 99 2.94 -1.14 -8.90
N GLN A 100 3.55 -1.82 -9.87
CA GLN A 100 4.41 -2.98 -9.66
C GLN A 100 5.83 -2.73 -10.19
N ASP A 101 6.73 -2.22 -9.35
CA ASP A 101 8.17 -2.14 -9.67
C ASP A 101 8.96 -3.30 -9.04
N ASN A 102 9.81 -3.95 -9.83
CA ASN A 102 10.71 -5.03 -9.41
C ASN A 102 10.05 -6.19 -8.60
N GLY A 103 8.73 -6.35 -8.72
CA GLY A 103 7.93 -7.35 -7.99
C GLY A 103 7.47 -6.92 -6.59
N ILE A 104 7.72 -5.67 -6.19
CA ILE A 104 7.06 -4.98 -5.09
C ILE A 104 5.80 -4.33 -5.66
N VAL A 105 4.71 -4.31 -4.89
CA VAL A 105 3.48 -3.59 -5.25
C VAL A 105 3.25 -2.47 -4.25
N GLU A 106 3.13 -1.25 -4.74
CA GLU A 106 2.63 -0.11 -3.95
C GLU A 106 1.20 0.22 -4.38
N ALA A 107 0.37 0.66 -3.44
CA ALA A 107 -1.00 1.09 -3.69
C ALA A 107 -1.37 2.22 -2.71
N LYS A 108 -2.04 3.26 -3.21
CA LYS A 108 -2.50 4.43 -2.46
C LYS A 108 -3.88 4.85 -2.96
N LEU A 109 -4.75 5.27 -2.04
CA LEU A 109 -6.06 5.87 -2.34
C LEU A 109 -6.27 7.04 -1.38
N GLU A 110 -6.33 8.26 -1.90
CA GLU A 110 -6.67 9.48 -1.16
C GLU A 110 -7.95 10.08 -1.75
N ASP A 111 -9.05 10.02 -0.99
CA ASP A 111 -10.38 10.49 -1.41
C ASP A 111 -10.86 11.54 -0.39
N GLU A 112 -10.65 12.81 -0.75
CA GLU A 112 -11.06 13.97 0.07
C GLU A 112 -12.58 14.19 0.05
N LEU A 113 -13.32 13.58 -0.89
CA LEU A 113 -14.76 13.68 -0.97
C LEU A 113 -15.40 12.89 0.19
N ASN A 114 -14.85 11.72 0.50
CA ASN A 114 -15.31 10.81 1.55
C ASN A 114 -14.44 10.80 2.82
N ASN A 115 -13.30 11.50 2.84
CA ASN A 115 -12.31 11.54 3.93
C ASN A 115 -11.62 10.18 4.14
N VAL A 116 -11.22 9.53 3.05
CA VAL A 116 -10.54 8.23 3.04
C VAL A 116 -9.07 8.43 2.64
N ASN A 117 -8.15 7.77 3.35
CA ASN A 117 -6.74 7.71 2.98
C ASN A 117 -6.24 6.30 3.33
N LEU A 118 -6.01 5.46 2.32
CA LEU A 118 -5.58 4.06 2.44
C LEU A 118 -4.24 3.86 1.73
N LYS A 119 -3.41 2.96 2.24
CA LYS A 119 -2.09 2.62 1.65
C LYS A 119 -1.79 1.12 1.79
N GLY A 120 -0.98 0.58 0.89
CA GLY A 120 -0.61 -0.84 0.88
C GLY A 120 -1.81 -1.76 0.64
N GLN A 121 -1.90 -2.87 1.36
CA GLN A 121 -2.96 -3.88 1.18
C GLN A 121 -4.38 -3.31 1.26
N GLU A 122 -4.65 -2.35 2.15
CA GLU A 122 -5.98 -1.74 2.29
C GLU A 122 -6.40 -0.94 1.04
N ALA A 123 -5.46 -0.20 0.43
CA ALA A 123 -5.71 0.47 -0.84
C ALA A 123 -5.82 -0.54 -1.99
N PHE A 124 -4.96 -1.56 -2.01
CA PHE A 124 -4.96 -2.60 -3.01
C PHE A 124 -6.31 -3.33 -3.09
N ASP A 125 -6.86 -3.72 -1.95
CA ASP A 125 -8.12 -4.47 -1.86
C ASP A 125 -9.34 -3.65 -2.35
N GLU A 126 -9.30 -2.31 -2.23
CA GLU A 126 -10.33 -1.41 -2.77
C GLU A 126 -10.15 -1.10 -4.28
N ILE A 127 -8.91 -0.93 -4.73
CA ILE A 127 -8.58 -0.52 -6.11
C ILE A 127 -8.64 -1.70 -7.09
N TYR A 128 -7.97 -2.82 -6.78
CA TYR A 128 -7.78 -3.94 -7.72
C TYR A 128 -9.10 -4.53 -8.27
N PRO A 129 -10.17 -4.75 -7.47
CA PRO A 129 -11.44 -5.25 -7.98
C PRO A 129 -12.16 -4.27 -8.91
N ARG A 130 -11.81 -2.97 -8.89
CA ARG A 130 -12.34 -1.95 -9.78
C ARG A 130 -11.56 -1.93 -11.09
N LEU A 131 -10.22 -1.94 -11.04
CA LEU A 131 -9.36 -1.98 -12.23
C LEU A 131 -9.67 -3.14 -13.17
N LYS A 132 -10.01 -4.33 -12.64
CA LYS A 132 -10.46 -5.48 -13.44
C LYS A 132 -11.72 -5.26 -14.29
N LYS A 133 -12.42 -4.15 -14.11
CA LYS A 133 -13.60 -3.76 -14.90
C LYS A 133 -13.26 -2.81 -16.05
N LEU A 134 -12.07 -2.19 -16.03
CA LEU A 134 -11.61 -1.32 -17.10
C LEU A 134 -11.27 -2.16 -18.34
N THR A 135 -11.51 -1.58 -19.52
CA THR A 135 -11.10 -2.16 -20.81
C THR A 135 -10.25 -1.16 -21.61
N ILE A 136 -9.51 -0.33 -20.89
CA ILE A 136 -8.69 0.74 -21.47
C ILE A 136 -7.42 0.14 -22.05
N SER A 137 -7.12 0.56 -23.28
CA SER A 137 -5.94 0.20 -24.06
C SER A 137 -5.42 1.45 -24.78
N LYS A 138 -4.21 1.38 -25.36
CA LYS A 138 -3.64 2.45 -26.19
C LYS A 138 -4.51 2.93 -27.36
N ASP A 139 -5.46 2.10 -27.81
CA ASP A 139 -6.36 2.38 -28.94
C ASP A 139 -7.74 2.91 -28.47
N THR A 140 -7.96 3.02 -27.15
CA THR A 140 -9.18 3.57 -26.55
C THR A 140 -9.22 5.10 -26.73
N SER A 141 -10.38 5.65 -27.07
CA SER A 141 -10.52 7.10 -27.21
C SER A 141 -10.44 7.81 -25.85
N LYS A 142 -10.01 9.08 -25.83
CA LYS A 142 -9.93 9.86 -24.60
C LYS A 142 -11.26 9.95 -23.86
N GLU A 143 -12.35 10.17 -24.60
CA GLU A 143 -13.70 10.26 -24.05
C GLU A 143 -14.16 8.92 -23.44
N ASP A 144 -13.91 7.80 -24.13
CA ASP A 144 -14.25 6.46 -23.63
C ASP A 144 -13.39 6.04 -22.43
N ALA A 145 -12.13 6.47 -22.36
CA ALA A 145 -11.22 6.18 -21.26
C ALA A 145 -11.63 6.92 -19.98
N ILE A 146 -11.83 8.24 -20.07
CA ILE A 146 -12.33 9.08 -18.97
C ILE A 146 -13.68 8.56 -18.47
N GLN A 147 -14.61 8.26 -19.40
CA GLN A 147 -15.95 7.80 -19.05
C GLN A 147 -15.93 6.43 -18.33
N GLN A 148 -15.08 5.49 -18.78
CA GLN A 148 -14.87 4.20 -18.09
C GLN A 148 -14.31 4.39 -16.67
N ALA A 149 -13.29 5.24 -16.50
CA ALA A 149 -12.68 5.48 -15.20
C ALA A 149 -13.70 6.05 -14.20
N LEU A 150 -14.44 7.10 -14.59
CA LEU A 150 -15.46 7.71 -13.75
C LEU A 150 -16.56 6.70 -13.34
N ASP A 151 -17.05 5.89 -14.28
CA ASP A 151 -18.10 4.90 -14.00
C ASP A 151 -17.60 3.71 -13.14
N VAL A 152 -16.33 3.31 -13.27
CA VAL A 152 -15.75 2.18 -12.51
C VAL A 152 -15.38 2.57 -11.08
N PHE A 153 -14.98 3.83 -10.86
CA PHE A 153 -14.63 4.36 -9.55
C PHE A 153 -15.80 5.06 -8.83
N ASP A 154 -16.96 5.24 -9.50
CA ASP A 154 -18.18 5.90 -8.99
C ASP A 154 -17.96 7.41 -8.71
N LEU A 155 -17.33 8.09 -9.68
CA LEU A 155 -16.89 9.47 -9.61
C LEU A 155 -17.82 10.42 -10.39
N GLU A 156 -18.04 11.63 -9.85
CA GLU A 156 -18.92 12.63 -10.46
C GLU A 156 -18.29 13.28 -11.71
N LYS A 157 -19.14 13.67 -12.68
CA LYS A 157 -18.66 14.18 -13.99
C LYS A 157 -18.35 15.68 -14.00
N ASP A 158 -18.57 16.38 -12.89
CA ASP A 158 -18.41 17.84 -12.75
C ASP A 158 -17.01 18.25 -12.24
N TYR A 159 -16.02 17.35 -12.34
CA TYR A 159 -14.59 17.64 -12.13
C TYR A 159 -14.11 18.89 -12.88
N VAL A 160 -13.12 19.56 -12.29
CA VAL A 160 -12.36 20.69 -12.85
C VAL A 160 -11.16 20.21 -13.65
N LYS A 161 -10.42 19.22 -13.13
CA LYS A 161 -9.32 18.52 -13.80
C LYS A 161 -9.55 17.01 -13.69
N PHE A 162 -9.20 16.28 -14.74
CA PHE A 162 -9.06 14.83 -14.76
C PHE A 162 -7.69 14.52 -15.36
N ASP A 163 -6.93 13.66 -14.70
CA ASP A 163 -5.66 13.11 -15.17
C ASP A 163 -5.66 11.60 -14.95
N MET A 164 -5.09 10.84 -15.88
CA MET A 164 -5.00 9.39 -15.76
C MET A 164 -3.85 8.87 -16.60
N GLU A 165 -2.86 8.26 -15.96
CA GLU A 165 -1.72 7.61 -16.61
C GLU A 165 -1.77 6.09 -16.40
N ILE A 166 -1.43 5.35 -17.46
CA ILE A 166 -1.38 3.89 -17.46
C ILE A 166 -0.05 3.47 -18.10
N THR A 167 0.81 2.78 -17.34
CA THR A 167 1.90 1.99 -17.93
C THR A 167 1.43 0.55 -18.10
N PHE A 168 1.43 0.06 -19.33
CA PHE A 168 1.11 -1.32 -19.65
C PHE A 168 2.28 -2.26 -19.32
N GLN A 169 2.00 -3.56 -19.18
CA GLN A 169 3.03 -4.59 -18.94
C GLN A 169 4.13 -4.65 -20.02
N ASP A 170 3.88 -4.13 -21.23
CA ASP A 170 4.88 -4.00 -22.30
C ASP A 170 5.73 -2.71 -22.22
N ASN A 171 5.57 -1.92 -21.15
CA ASN A 171 6.17 -0.61 -20.91
C ASN A 171 5.72 0.50 -21.88
N THR A 172 4.66 0.28 -22.67
CA THR A 172 3.98 1.40 -23.34
C THR A 172 3.18 2.21 -22.31
N LYS A 173 2.99 3.50 -22.58
CA LYS A 173 2.23 4.43 -21.73
C LYS A 173 1.04 5.01 -22.49
N ALA A 174 -0.08 5.18 -21.80
CA ALA A 174 -1.21 6.02 -22.25
C ALA A 174 -1.54 7.03 -21.15
N SER A 175 -1.84 8.27 -21.55
CA SER A 175 -2.25 9.35 -20.65
C SER A 175 -3.51 10.04 -21.23
N PHE A 176 -4.44 10.41 -20.35
CA PHE A 176 -5.76 10.91 -20.71
C PHE A 176 -6.17 12.14 -19.87
N GLU A 177 -5.63 13.30 -20.20
CA GLU A 177 -5.93 14.57 -19.50
C GLU A 177 -7.22 15.27 -19.99
N ASP A 178 -8.01 15.87 -19.09
CA ASP A 178 -9.08 16.82 -19.41
C ASP A 178 -9.22 17.93 -18.35
N GLY A 179 -9.66 19.13 -18.76
CA GLY A 179 -9.83 20.27 -17.86
C GLY A 179 -10.89 21.25 -18.35
N LYS A 180 -11.68 21.80 -17.43
CA LYS A 180 -12.92 22.55 -17.73
C LYS A 180 -12.87 24.05 -17.37
#